data_AF-H2YXB5-F1
#
_entry.id   AF-H2YXB5-F1
#
_cell.length_a   1.000
_cell.length_b   1.000
_cell.length_c   1.000
_cell.angle_alpha   90.00
_cell.angle_beta   90.00
_cell.angle_gamma   90.00
#
_symmetry.space_group_name_H-M   'P 1'
#
loop_
_entity.id
_entity.type
_entity.pdbx_description
1 polymer ?
#
loop_
_entity_poly.entity_id
_entity_poly.type
_entity_poly.pdbx_seq_one_letter_code
_entity_poly.pdbx_strand_id
1 'polypeptide(L)'
;MALPTLPSSWTHKHQHVEKQMMRMREQQKRFREQWENATNYYKDQTISNRIRTNLMSEGAYKKSMETYSSLDERNRKLAALHRRREKLRELLQKERNAQEAELRGLSVGNYSRLQDMQERTEELKSAREEKRKELATEKLYQHWRENNEHLRKVESDLHQQHVREAWGDQTERRIREKDAAAASDRKFANEYEEARVRGMERMRRKEEERVREEVERAKMLKQQMADLKRREEAAALLKREEEQIRREEWELEKVQEERRKMAEQRKKTELQRFLHHQFRAQLRRRAQQIQEELEFDREILRRLEEEEQRSKEQQTARQMKAKEDVQWMKEVLEQQLKLEAKREAELDLVYREEGRRVWEQREKEWERERIARQKLMAEVLGERSGQIQERAERNRRRQEELLREREELVEVMEQEQQTARMSKEEEEKRKKMINDELHGQMTERKHEIQTRREQEEQEQERVKRNEQDYDAIMRDEEERMRQMGF
;
A
#
# COMPACT_ATOMS: atom_id res chain seq x y z
N MET A 1 -94.65 140.35 -176.14
CA MET A 1 -94.19 139.94 -177.49
C MET A 1 -93.29 138.73 -177.28
N ALA A 2 -93.24 137.64 -178.04
CA ALA A 2 -93.83 137.16 -179.29
C ALA A 2 -92.93 135.94 -179.61
N LEU A 3 -93.38 134.73 -179.87
CA LEU A 3 -94.63 134.24 -180.41
C LEU A 3 -94.92 132.84 -179.85
N PRO A 4 -96.12 132.35 -180.20
CA PRO A 4 -96.33 130.94 -180.52
C PRO A 4 -95.15 130.27 -181.26
N THR A 5 -94.62 129.21 -180.67
CA THR A 5 -94.40 127.89 -181.27
C THR A 5 -94.54 126.89 -180.11
N LEU A 6 -95.23 125.76 -180.21
CA LEU A 6 -94.87 124.62 -181.04
C LEU A 6 -93.36 124.28 -180.93
N PRO A 7 -92.93 123.23 -181.61
CA PRO A 7 -93.20 121.88 -181.16
C PRO A 7 -91.85 121.21 -180.89
N SER A 8 -91.79 120.18 -180.07
CA SER A 8 -91.58 118.86 -180.65
C SER A 8 -91.62 117.84 -179.52
N SER A 9 -92.75 117.14 -179.47
CA SER A 9 -93.01 115.92 -178.71
C SER A 9 -91.93 114.84 -178.87
N TRP A 10 -90.98 115.05 -179.79
CA TRP A 10 -89.94 114.10 -180.07
C TRP A 10 -88.89 114.02 -178.95
N THR A 11 -88.53 115.14 -178.32
CA THR A 11 -87.60 115.09 -177.18
C THR A 11 -88.22 114.38 -175.98
N HIS A 12 -89.50 114.67 -175.65
CA HIS A 12 -90.18 114.04 -174.52
C HIS A 12 -90.38 112.53 -174.71
N LYS A 13 -90.61 112.04 -175.95
CA LYS A 13 -90.62 110.60 -176.22
C LYS A 13 -89.26 109.96 -175.95
N HIS A 14 -88.16 110.60 -176.36
CA HIS A 14 -86.82 110.07 -176.12
C HIS A 14 -86.48 109.99 -174.62
N GLN A 15 -86.90 110.99 -173.84
CA GLN A 15 -86.80 110.94 -172.37
C GLN A 15 -87.67 109.84 -171.75
N HIS A 16 -88.84 109.56 -172.33
CA HIS A 16 -89.75 108.56 -171.75
C HIS A 16 -89.18 107.14 -171.86
N VAL A 17 -88.47 106.87 -172.95
CA VAL A 17 -87.76 105.61 -173.16
C VAL A 17 -86.55 105.51 -172.23
N GLU A 18 -85.76 106.58 -172.08
CA GLU A 18 -84.65 106.60 -171.10
C GLU A 18 -85.13 106.34 -169.67
N LYS A 19 -86.24 106.97 -169.26
CA LYS A 19 -86.84 106.73 -167.93
C LYS A 19 -87.32 105.29 -167.76
N GLN A 20 -87.83 104.65 -168.82
CA GLN A 20 -88.17 103.23 -168.74
C GLN A 20 -86.92 102.35 -168.62
N MET A 21 -85.82 102.64 -169.34
CA MET A 21 -84.57 101.90 -169.18
C MET A 21 -83.96 102.06 -167.79
N MET A 22 -84.05 103.26 -167.20
CA MET A 22 -83.63 103.48 -165.83
C MET A 22 -84.49 102.72 -164.82
N ARG A 23 -85.82 102.67 -165.00
CA ARG A 23 -86.71 101.86 -164.14
C ARG A 23 -86.39 100.38 -164.21
N MET A 24 -86.05 99.87 -165.39
CA MET A 24 -85.63 98.47 -165.52
C MET A 24 -84.32 98.18 -164.77
N ARG A 25 -83.33 99.09 -164.83
CA ARG A 25 -82.09 98.97 -164.06
C ARG A 25 -82.32 99.07 -162.55
N GLU A 26 -83.21 99.96 -162.12
CA GLU A 26 -83.57 100.10 -160.72
C GLU A 26 -84.29 98.87 -160.17
N GLN A 27 -85.21 98.28 -160.94
CA GLN A 27 -85.88 97.05 -160.53
C GLN A 27 -84.89 95.88 -160.41
N GLN A 28 -83.96 95.75 -161.36
CA GLN A 28 -82.91 94.72 -161.28
C GLN A 28 -81.96 94.94 -160.09
N LYS A 29 -81.62 96.18 -159.75
CA LYS A 29 -80.77 96.49 -158.60
C LYS A 29 -81.45 96.14 -157.27
N ARG A 30 -82.73 96.50 -157.12
CA ARG A 30 -83.52 96.17 -155.91
C ARG A 30 -83.66 94.66 -155.70
N PHE A 31 -83.82 93.91 -156.79
CA PHE A 31 -83.95 92.47 -156.69
C PHE A 31 -82.65 91.84 -156.15
N ARG A 32 -81.46 92.30 -156.57
CA ARG A 32 -80.18 91.80 -156.02
C ARG A 32 -79.97 92.14 -154.55
N GLU A 33 -80.26 93.39 -154.17
CA GLU A 33 -80.10 93.86 -152.78
C GLU A 33 -81.00 93.10 -151.80
N GLN A 34 -82.22 92.72 -152.22
CA GLN A 34 -83.12 91.93 -151.36
C GLN A 34 -82.58 90.51 -151.09
N TRP A 35 -81.96 89.88 -152.09
CA TRP A 35 -81.41 88.53 -151.94
C TRP A 35 -80.13 88.49 -151.11
N GLU A 36 -79.22 89.45 -151.28
CA GLU A 36 -78.00 89.55 -150.46
C GLU A 36 -78.33 89.76 -148.98
N ASN A 37 -79.29 90.66 -148.69
CA ASN A 37 -79.73 90.94 -147.32
C ASN A 37 -80.38 89.71 -146.65
N ALA A 38 -81.17 88.93 -147.38
CA ALA A 38 -81.75 87.70 -146.86
C ALA A 38 -80.67 86.67 -146.51
N THR A 39 -79.64 86.49 -147.36
CA THR A 39 -78.61 85.48 -147.12
C THR A 39 -77.72 85.78 -145.91
N ASN A 40 -77.41 87.04 -145.63
CA ASN A 40 -76.62 87.42 -144.45
C ASN A 40 -77.40 87.26 -143.15
N TYR A 41 -78.69 87.63 -143.14
CA TYR A 41 -79.56 87.48 -141.98
C TYR A 41 -79.64 86.02 -141.47
N TYR A 42 -79.78 85.06 -142.37
CA TYR A 42 -79.89 83.65 -141.97
C TYR A 42 -78.58 83.06 -141.44
N LYS A 43 -77.40 83.54 -141.87
CA LYS A 43 -76.11 83.07 -141.36
C LYS A 43 -75.88 83.48 -139.90
N ASP A 44 -76.08 84.75 -139.59
CA ASP A 44 -75.91 85.27 -138.21
C ASP A 44 -76.89 84.64 -137.23
N GLN A 45 -78.13 84.37 -137.69
CA GLN A 45 -79.16 83.73 -136.89
C GLN A 45 -78.80 82.29 -136.52
N THR A 46 -78.09 81.56 -137.38
CA THR A 46 -77.67 80.17 -137.09
C THR A 46 -76.60 80.09 -136.01
N ILE A 47 -75.64 81.02 -135.97
CA ILE A 47 -74.57 81.04 -134.96
C ILE A 47 -75.15 81.41 -133.59
N SER A 48 -75.99 82.43 -133.55
CA SER A 48 -76.62 82.89 -132.30
C SER A 48 -77.58 81.85 -131.69
N ASN A 49 -78.31 81.10 -132.52
CA ASN A 49 -79.16 80.02 -132.02
C ASN A 49 -78.35 78.86 -131.43
N ARG A 50 -77.18 78.54 -131.99
CA ARG A 50 -76.33 77.44 -131.49
C ARG A 50 -75.74 77.72 -130.09
N ILE A 51 -75.37 78.97 -129.81
CA ILE A 51 -74.90 79.36 -128.47
C ILE A 51 -76.07 79.35 -127.48
N ARG A 52 -77.25 79.85 -127.88
CA ARG A 52 -78.46 79.79 -127.04
C ARG A 52 -78.87 78.36 -126.69
N THR A 53 -78.81 77.42 -127.63
CA THR A 53 -79.18 76.02 -127.36
C THR A 53 -78.27 75.34 -126.34
N ASN A 54 -76.98 75.70 -126.30
CA ASN A 54 -76.03 75.08 -125.35
C ASN A 54 -76.18 75.63 -123.92
N LEU A 55 -76.41 76.94 -123.77
CA LEU A 55 -76.59 77.58 -122.46
C LEU A 55 -77.98 77.31 -121.86
N MET A 56 -79.00 77.10 -122.69
CA MET A 56 -80.38 76.83 -122.26
C MET A 56 -80.72 75.34 -122.19
N SER A 57 -79.73 74.45 -122.39
CA SER A 57 -79.96 73.01 -122.25
C SER A 57 -80.12 72.61 -120.79
N GLU A 58 -81.04 71.68 -120.54
CA GLU A 58 -81.29 71.13 -119.19
C GLU A 58 -80.03 70.49 -118.58
N GLY A 59 -79.10 69.99 -119.41
CA GLY A 59 -77.83 69.40 -118.99
C GLY A 59 -76.79 70.41 -118.48
N ALA A 60 -76.81 71.65 -118.95
CA ALA A 60 -75.93 72.72 -118.45
C ALA A 60 -76.35 73.17 -117.04
N TYR A 61 -77.65 73.26 -116.79
CA TYR A 61 -78.21 73.63 -115.49
C TYR A 61 -77.91 72.57 -114.41
N LYS A 62 -78.13 71.28 -114.70
CA LYS A 62 -77.85 70.18 -113.75
C LYS A 62 -76.36 70.12 -113.36
N LYS A 63 -75.44 70.25 -114.31
CA LYS A 63 -73.99 70.33 -114.03
C LYS A 63 -73.61 71.51 -113.14
N SER A 64 -74.18 72.69 -113.40
CA SER A 64 -73.95 73.87 -112.56
C SER A 64 -74.41 73.63 -111.12
N MET A 65 -75.57 72.99 -110.93
CA MET A 65 -76.11 72.74 -109.59
C MET A 65 -75.32 71.68 -108.81
N GLU A 66 -74.91 70.58 -109.45
CA GLU A 66 -74.07 69.54 -108.82
C GLU A 66 -72.69 70.08 -108.40
N THR A 67 -72.08 70.97 -109.20
CA THR A 67 -70.82 71.64 -108.82
C THR A 67 -70.98 72.55 -107.61
N TYR A 68 -72.13 73.23 -107.48
CA TYR A 68 -72.41 74.09 -106.33
C TYR A 68 -72.63 73.26 -105.05
N SER A 69 -73.44 72.20 -105.10
CA SER A 69 -73.70 71.33 -103.94
C SER A 69 -72.43 70.59 -103.47
N SER A 70 -71.60 70.09 -104.39
CA SER A 70 -70.34 69.42 -104.04
C SER A 70 -69.30 70.37 -103.43
N LEU A 71 -69.32 71.66 -103.81
CA LEU A 71 -68.49 72.70 -103.19
C LEU A 71 -68.90 72.96 -101.73
N ASP A 72 -70.21 73.04 -101.46
CA ASP A 72 -70.73 73.31 -100.12
C ASP A 72 -70.40 72.18 -99.13
N GLU A 73 -70.52 70.91 -99.54
CA GLU A 73 -70.09 69.78 -98.72
C GLU A 73 -68.59 69.79 -98.41
N ARG A 74 -67.76 70.22 -99.38
CA ARG A 74 -66.30 70.33 -99.21
C ARG A 74 -65.96 71.42 -98.19
N ASN A 75 -66.65 72.55 -98.25
CA ASN A 75 -66.50 73.65 -97.30
C ASN A 75 -66.90 73.24 -95.87
N ARG A 76 -67.98 72.47 -95.70
CA ARG A 76 -68.38 71.94 -94.38
C ARG A 76 -67.33 71.00 -93.79
N LYS A 77 -66.74 70.10 -94.60
CA LYS A 77 -65.65 69.21 -94.17
C LYS A 77 -64.39 69.99 -93.78
N LEU A 78 -64.03 71.03 -94.51
CA LEU A 78 -62.92 71.91 -94.17
C LEU A 78 -63.16 72.65 -92.84
N ALA A 79 -64.36 73.18 -92.61
CA ALA A 79 -64.71 73.85 -91.36
C ALA A 79 -64.59 72.90 -90.14
N ALA A 80 -65.04 71.64 -90.27
CA ALA A 80 -64.88 70.63 -89.22
C ALA A 80 -63.40 70.31 -88.92
N LEU A 81 -62.56 70.27 -89.96
CA LEU A 81 -61.11 70.03 -89.84
C LEU A 81 -60.40 71.21 -89.15
N HIS A 82 -60.80 72.45 -89.47
CA HIS A 82 -60.31 73.65 -88.79
C HIS A 82 -60.65 73.65 -87.29
N ARG A 83 -61.90 73.36 -86.92
CA ARG A 83 -62.30 73.25 -85.49
C ARG A 83 -61.49 72.19 -84.74
N ARG A 84 -61.20 71.05 -85.38
CA ARG A 84 -60.37 70.00 -84.76
C ARG A 84 -58.92 70.45 -84.59
N ARG A 85 -58.35 71.18 -85.56
CA ARG A 85 -56.99 71.73 -85.47
C ARG A 85 -56.85 72.82 -84.41
N GLU A 86 -57.87 73.66 -84.23
CA GLU A 86 -57.87 74.68 -83.16
C GLU A 86 -57.88 74.02 -81.78
N LYS A 87 -58.75 73.03 -81.57
CA LYS A 87 -58.80 72.28 -80.30
C LYS A 87 -57.49 71.57 -79.97
N LEU A 88 -56.79 71.06 -80.98
CA LEU A 88 -55.49 70.40 -80.83
C LEU A 88 -54.38 71.43 -80.52
N ARG A 89 -54.45 72.62 -81.13
CA ARG A 89 -53.56 73.75 -80.80
C ARG A 89 -53.68 74.17 -79.35
N GLU A 90 -54.90 74.28 -78.82
CA GLU A 90 -55.14 74.64 -77.42
C GLU A 90 -54.55 73.61 -76.44
N LEU A 91 -54.70 72.31 -76.72
CA LEU A 91 -54.13 71.25 -75.89
C LEU A 91 -52.60 71.29 -75.86
N LEU A 92 -51.96 71.42 -77.03
CA LEU A 92 -50.51 71.53 -77.12
C LEU A 92 -49.97 72.78 -76.42
N GLN A 93 -50.72 73.88 -76.45
CA GLN A 93 -50.32 75.12 -75.78
C GLN A 93 -50.42 75.00 -74.25
N LYS A 94 -51.40 74.26 -73.73
CA LYS A 94 -51.48 73.92 -72.30
C LYS A 94 -50.33 73.03 -71.84
N GLU A 95 -49.98 72.00 -72.61
CA GLU A 95 -48.82 71.15 -72.31
C GLU A 95 -47.51 71.94 -72.31
N ARG A 96 -47.32 72.82 -73.30
CA ARG A 96 -46.12 73.68 -73.39
C ARG A 96 -45.99 74.60 -72.18
N ASN A 97 -47.09 75.20 -71.73
CA ASN A 97 -47.10 76.07 -70.54
C ASN A 97 -46.81 75.29 -69.25
N ALA A 98 -47.30 74.06 -69.10
CA ALA A 98 -47.00 73.21 -67.95
C ALA A 98 -45.51 72.84 -67.90
N GLN A 99 -44.92 72.47 -69.04
CA GLN A 99 -43.50 72.17 -69.15
C GLN A 99 -42.62 73.41 -68.88
N GLU A 100 -43.02 74.60 -69.34
CA GLU A 100 -42.31 75.85 -69.00
C GLU A 100 -42.34 76.16 -67.50
N ALA A 101 -43.46 75.87 -66.81
CA ALA A 101 -43.56 76.06 -65.37
C ALA A 101 -42.66 75.10 -64.59
N GLU A 102 -42.56 73.83 -65.00
CA GLU A 102 -41.62 72.86 -64.43
C GLU A 102 -40.15 73.29 -64.63
N LEU A 103 -39.81 73.78 -65.83
CA LEU A 103 -38.47 74.29 -66.12
C LEU A 103 -38.12 75.56 -65.31
N ARG A 104 -39.09 76.45 -65.09
CA ARG A 104 -38.89 77.62 -64.21
C ARG A 104 -38.77 77.23 -62.73
N GLY A 105 -39.48 76.21 -62.27
CA GLY A 105 -39.35 75.63 -60.92
C GLY A 105 -37.97 75.01 -60.65
N LEU A 106 -37.30 74.49 -61.68
CA LEU A 106 -35.95 73.92 -61.58
C LEU A 106 -34.83 74.99 -61.54
N SER A 107 -35.10 76.24 -61.93
CA SER A 107 -34.08 77.29 -62.01
C SER A 107 -33.82 78.04 -60.69
N VAL A 108 -34.77 78.04 -59.74
CA VAL A 108 -34.63 78.80 -58.47
C VAL A 108 -33.81 78.03 -57.41
N GLY A 109 -33.59 76.72 -57.58
CA GLY A 109 -32.85 75.87 -56.63
C GLY A 109 -31.31 75.86 -56.75
N ASN A 110 -30.73 76.36 -57.84
CA ASN A 110 -29.27 76.32 -58.04
C ASN A 110 -28.50 77.38 -57.24
N TYR A 111 -29.08 78.56 -57.00
CA TYR A 111 -28.42 79.63 -56.24
C TYR A 111 -28.37 79.31 -54.74
N SER A 112 -29.47 78.82 -54.16
CA SER A 112 -29.52 78.38 -52.75
C SER A 112 -28.61 77.19 -52.48
N ARG A 113 -28.50 76.23 -53.42
CA ARG A 113 -27.61 75.07 -53.30
C ARG A 113 -26.12 75.44 -53.33
N LEU A 114 -25.75 76.47 -54.11
CA LEU A 114 -24.36 76.97 -54.15
C LEU A 114 -24.00 77.70 -52.86
N GLN A 115 -24.93 78.46 -52.27
CA GLN A 115 -24.74 79.14 -51.00
C GLN A 115 -24.62 78.13 -49.84
N ASP A 116 -25.48 77.10 -49.79
CA ASP A 116 -25.36 76.00 -48.82
C ASP A 116 -24.02 75.25 -48.95
N MET A 117 -23.50 75.08 -50.17
CA MET A 117 -22.17 74.47 -50.37
C MET A 117 -21.05 75.40 -49.92
N GLN A 118 -21.17 76.72 -50.13
CA GLN A 118 -20.19 77.70 -49.64
C GLN A 118 -20.16 77.72 -48.11
N GLU A 119 -21.32 77.84 -47.46
CA GLU A 119 -21.45 77.83 -45.99
C GLU A 119 -20.87 76.54 -45.39
N ARG A 120 -21.19 75.36 -45.95
CA ARG A 120 -20.58 74.09 -45.52
C ARG A 120 -19.07 74.04 -45.72
N THR A 121 -18.54 74.63 -46.80
CA THR A 121 -17.09 74.67 -47.00
C THR A 121 -16.40 75.64 -46.04
N GLU A 122 -17.06 76.74 -45.68
CA GLU A 122 -16.55 77.68 -44.67
C GLU A 122 -16.60 77.07 -43.26
N GLU A 123 -17.66 76.35 -42.91
CA GLU A 123 -17.76 75.57 -41.66
C GLU A 123 -16.68 74.48 -41.56
N LEU A 124 -16.43 73.75 -42.66
CA LEU A 124 -15.35 72.76 -42.69
C LEU A 124 -13.95 73.41 -42.61
N LYS A 125 -13.79 74.62 -43.17
CA LYS A 125 -12.54 75.40 -43.04
C LYS A 125 -12.36 75.90 -41.61
N SER A 126 -13.38 76.49 -40.98
CA SER A 126 -13.31 76.96 -39.60
C SER A 126 -13.06 75.81 -38.62
N ALA A 127 -13.75 74.67 -38.74
CA ALA A 127 -13.52 73.50 -37.90
C ALA A 127 -12.10 72.90 -38.08
N ARG A 128 -11.53 72.94 -39.30
CA ARG A 128 -10.14 72.54 -39.54
C ARG A 128 -9.15 73.52 -38.92
N GLU A 129 -9.44 74.82 -38.96
CA GLU A 129 -8.62 75.85 -38.33
C GLU A 129 -8.69 75.80 -36.81
N GLU A 130 -9.86 75.52 -36.23
CA GLU A 130 -10.03 75.30 -34.79
C GLU A 130 -9.23 74.09 -34.31
N LYS A 131 -9.37 72.93 -34.97
CA LYS A 131 -8.55 71.75 -34.66
C LYS A 131 -7.05 72.02 -34.80
N ARG A 132 -6.65 72.82 -35.80
CA ARG A 132 -5.25 73.22 -35.97
C ARG A 132 -4.79 74.11 -34.80
N LYS A 133 -5.64 75.04 -34.36
CA LYS A 133 -5.37 75.91 -33.21
C LYS A 133 -5.28 75.09 -31.92
N GLU A 134 -6.22 74.18 -31.67
CA GLU A 134 -6.19 73.26 -30.53
C GLU A 134 -4.91 72.43 -30.50
N LEU A 135 -4.58 71.76 -31.62
CA LEU A 135 -3.33 71.00 -31.74
C LEU A 135 -2.08 71.88 -31.55
N ALA A 136 -2.11 73.11 -32.07
CA ALA A 136 -1.02 74.05 -31.85
C ALA A 136 -0.91 74.42 -30.36
N THR A 137 -2.02 74.65 -29.67
CA THR A 137 -2.03 74.95 -28.23
C THR A 137 -1.57 73.76 -27.39
N GLU A 138 -1.97 72.53 -27.71
CA GLU A 138 -1.50 71.32 -27.04
C GLU A 138 -0.01 71.10 -27.27
N LYS A 139 0.47 71.29 -28.50
CA LYS A 139 1.90 71.15 -28.82
C LYS A 139 2.74 72.24 -28.17
N LEU A 140 2.25 73.49 -28.13
CA LEU A 140 2.89 74.57 -27.39
C LEU A 140 2.92 74.28 -25.89
N TYR A 141 1.84 73.70 -25.34
CA TYR A 141 1.79 73.29 -23.93
C TYR A 141 2.73 72.13 -23.61
N GLN A 142 2.78 71.09 -24.46
CA GLN A 142 3.75 69.98 -24.34
C GLN A 142 5.18 70.50 -24.39
N HIS A 143 5.49 71.34 -25.38
CA HIS A 143 6.81 71.96 -25.53
C HIS A 143 7.17 72.85 -24.34
N TRP A 144 6.21 73.61 -23.78
CA TRP A 144 6.42 74.37 -22.55
C TRP A 144 6.66 73.45 -21.35
N ARG A 145 5.86 72.39 -21.19
CA ARG A 145 5.99 71.41 -20.10
C ARG A 145 7.35 70.72 -20.12
N GLU A 146 7.78 70.24 -21.29
CA GLU A 146 9.04 69.53 -21.46
C GLU A 146 10.26 70.43 -21.28
N ASN A 147 10.19 71.69 -21.72
CA ASN A 147 11.32 72.62 -21.64
C ASN A 147 11.41 73.38 -20.31
N ASN A 148 10.32 73.48 -19.54
CA ASN A 148 10.34 74.18 -18.26
C ASN A 148 11.25 73.45 -17.26
N GLU A 149 12.27 74.15 -16.77
CA GLU A 149 13.25 73.57 -15.83
C GLU A 149 12.61 73.15 -14.50
N HIS A 150 11.64 73.92 -13.99
CA HIS A 150 10.97 73.61 -12.72
C HIS A 150 10.15 72.32 -12.81
N LEU A 151 9.41 72.12 -13.91
CA LEU A 151 8.62 70.90 -14.08
C LEU A 151 9.50 69.66 -14.25
N ARG A 152 10.63 69.76 -14.94
CA ARG A 152 11.62 68.67 -15.02
C ARG A 152 12.22 68.30 -13.66
N LYS A 153 12.51 69.29 -12.81
CA LYS A 153 12.95 69.05 -11.43
C LYS A 153 11.88 68.34 -10.62
N VAL A 154 10.62 68.78 -10.70
CA VAL A 154 9.49 68.14 -10.01
C VAL A 154 9.26 66.69 -10.49
N GLU A 155 9.31 66.43 -11.81
CA GLU A 155 9.20 65.07 -12.35
C GLU A 155 10.36 64.17 -11.89
N SER A 156 11.59 64.69 -11.87
CA SER A 156 12.74 63.99 -11.31
C SER A 156 12.56 63.70 -9.82
N ASP A 157 12.11 64.67 -9.03
CA ASP A 157 11.93 64.51 -7.59
C ASP A 157 10.83 63.49 -7.26
N LEU A 158 9.71 63.52 -8.00
CA LEU A 158 8.65 62.51 -7.91
C LEU A 158 9.16 61.12 -8.29
N HIS A 159 9.97 61.01 -9.35
CA HIS A 159 10.58 59.75 -9.74
C HIS A 159 11.55 59.23 -8.65
N GLN A 160 12.38 60.10 -8.08
CA GLN A 160 13.27 59.75 -6.98
C GLN A 160 12.50 59.33 -5.74
N GLN A 161 11.40 60.01 -5.40
CA GLN A 161 10.50 59.60 -4.30
C GLN A 161 9.93 58.22 -4.56
N HIS A 162 9.40 57.97 -5.76
CA HIS A 162 8.87 56.66 -6.14
C HIS A 162 9.93 55.55 -6.06
N VAL A 163 11.17 55.80 -6.50
CA VAL A 163 12.27 54.83 -6.39
C VAL A 163 12.65 54.59 -4.91
N ARG A 164 12.67 55.64 -4.07
CA ARG A 164 12.92 55.50 -2.63
C ARG A 164 11.82 54.70 -1.94
N GLU A 165 10.55 54.95 -2.26
CA GLU A 165 9.41 54.18 -1.76
C GLU A 165 9.48 52.72 -2.21
N ALA A 166 9.71 52.47 -3.49
CA ALA A 166 9.84 51.11 -4.04
C ALA A 166 11.04 50.35 -3.41
N TRP A 167 12.15 51.04 -3.13
CA TRP A 167 13.30 50.45 -2.45
C TRP A 167 13.02 50.20 -0.95
N GLY A 168 12.26 51.08 -0.29
CA GLY A 168 11.73 50.88 1.05
C GLY A 168 10.87 49.62 1.12
N ASP A 169 9.88 49.50 0.22
CA ASP A 169 9.02 48.32 0.09
C ASP A 169 9.81 47.03 -0.18
N GLN A 170 10.84 47.10 -1.05
CA GLN A 170 11.72 45.97 -1.31
C GLN A 170 12.51 45.54 -0.08
N THR A 171 13.01 46.51 0.70
CA THR A 171 13.76 46.25 1.92
C THR A 171 12.87 45.65 2.99
N GLU A 172 11.67 46.20 3.19
CA GLU A 172 10.67 45.62 4.09
C GLU A 172 10.27 44.20 3.68
N ARG A 173 10.02 43.95 2.38
CA ARG A 173 9.73 42.61 1.87
C ARG A 173 10.86 41.63 2.21
N ARG A 174 12.11 42.02 1.96
CA ARG A 174 13.28 41.18 2.25
C ARG A 174 13.46 40.92 3.75
N ILE A 175 13.14 41.88 4.61
CA ILE A 175 13.14 41.71 6.07
C ILE A 175 12.05 40.72 6.47
N ARG A 176 10.81 40.88 5.99
CA ARG A 176 9.70 39.95 6.25
C ARG A 176 10.00 38.53 5.75
N GLU A 177 10.63 38.37 4.60
CA GLU A 177 11.08 37.08 4.08
C GLU A 177 12.14 36.43 4.98
N LYS A 178 13.12 37.22 5.46
CA LYS A 178 14.14 36.73 6.41
C LYS A 178 13.53 36.33 7.75
N ASP A 179 12.61 37.12 8.29
CA ASP A 179 11.92 36.81 9.55
C ASP A 179 11.04 35.57 9.40
N ALA A 180 10.35 35.42 8.27
CA ALA A 180 9.57 34.22 7.94
C ALA A 180 10.47 32.98 7.78
N ALA A 181 11.61 33.11 7.11
CA ALA A 181 12.61 32.04 6.99
C ALA A 181 13.16 31.65 8.36
N ALA A 182 13.59 32.61 9.18
CA ALA A 182 14.08 32.36 10.54
C ALA A 182 13.01 31.73 11.45
N ALA A 183 11.74 32.13 11.30
CA ALA A 183 10.63 31.48 12.00
C ALA A 183 10.40 30.05 11.53
N SER A 184 10.53 29.77 10.23
CA SER A 184 10.46 28.42 9.68
C SER A 184 11.62 27.55 10.17
N ASP A 185 12.84 28.07 10.16
CA ASP A 185 14.04 27.38 10.66
C ASP A 185 13.91 27.04 12.15
N ARG A 186 13.35 27.97 12.95
CA ARG A 186 13.03 27.70 14.37
C ARG A 186 12.01 26.57 14.53
N LYS A 187 10.97 26.53 13.69
CA LYS A 187 9.98 25.43 13.71
C LYS A 187 10.63 24.10 13.35
N PHE A 188 11.43 24.06 12.28
CA PHE A 188 12.16 22.85 11.88
C PHE A 188 13.15 22.39 12.95
N ALA A 189 13.86 23.32 13.60
CA ALA A 189 14.75 23.00 14.71
C ALA A 189 14.00 22.41 15.91
N ASN A 190 12.83 22.97 16.25
CA ASN A 190 11.98 22.43 17.32
C ASN A 190 11.45 21.03 16.97
N GLU A 191 10.96 20.83 15.75
CA GLU A 191 10.48 19.52 15.27
C GLU A 191 11.60 18.47 15.29
N TYR A 192 12.82 18.86 14.93
CA TYR A 192 14.00 17.99 15.00
C TYR A 192 14.35 17.64 16.45
N GLU A 193 14.34 18.60 17.37
CA GLU A 193 14.58 18.34 18.79
C GLU A 193 13.49 17.44 19.40
N GLU A 194 12.22 17.66 19.06
CA GLU A 194 11.12 16.78 19.46
C GLU A 194 11.29 15.36 18.89
N ALA A 195 11.74 15.24 17.64
CA ALA A 195 12.02 13.94 17.03
C ALA A 195 13.20 13.23 17.71
N ARG A 196 14.25 13.97 18.09
CA ARG A 196 15.41 13.48 18.82
C ARG A 196 15.01 12.98 20.22
N VAL A 197 14.27 13.80 20.98
CA VAL A 197 13.79 13.43 22.32
C VAL A 197 12.87 12.22 22.25
N ARG A 198 11.91 12.19 21.31
CA ARG A 198 11.06 11.01 21.08
C ARG A 198 11.87 9.77 20.69
N GLY A 199 12.94 9.93 19.90
CA GLY A 199 13.88 8.86 19.58
C GLY A 199 14.59 8.30 20.82
N MET A 200 15.11 9.19 21.67
CA MET A 200 15.76 8.83 22.93
C MET A 200 14.79 8.14 23.89
N GLU A 201 13.56 8.65 24.02
CA GLU A 201 12.53 8.02 24.87
C GLU A 201 12.15 6.63 24.37
N ARG A 202 12.05 6.41 23.04
CA ARG A 202 11.82 5.08 22.48
C ARG A 202 12.96 4.11 22.82
N MET A 203 14.20 4.56 22.73
CA MET A 203 15.36 3.76 23.11
C MET A 203 15.35 3.44 24.60
N ARG A 204 15.07 4.44 25.45
CA ARG A 204 14.96 4.26 26.90
C ARG A 204 13.85 3.27 27.28
N ARG A 205 12.68 3.36 26.64
CA ARG A 205 11.57 2.40 26.88
C ARG A 205 11.96 0.97 26.51
N LYS A 206 12.59 0.78 25.34
CA LYS A 206 13.11 -0.54 24.93
C LYS A 206 14.15 -1.07 25.90
N GLU A 207 15.03 -0.22 26.41
CA GLU A 207 16.03 -0.59 27.41
C GLU A 207 15.39 -0.94 28.76
N GLU A 208 14.41 -0.16 29.22
CA GLU A 208 13.61 -0.47 30.41
C GLU A 208 12.86 -1.81 30.27
N GLU A 209 12.28 -2.09 29.10
CA GLU A 209 11.64 -3.38 28.78
C GLU A 209 12.65 -4.54 28.83
N ARG A 210 13.83 -4.38 28.21
CA ARG A 210 14.91 -5.39 28.29
C ARG A 210 15.35 -5.64 29.72
N VAL A 211 15.57 -4.59 30.51
CA VAL A 211 15.96 -4.71 31.92
C VAL A 211 14.87 -5.41 32.72
N ARG A 212 13.58 -5.12 32.48
CA ARG A 212 12.48 -5.83 33.13
C ARG A 212 12.47 -7.30 32.77
N GLU A 213 12.61 -7.64 31.49
CA GLU A 213 12.70 -9.03 31.04
C GLU A 213 13.90 -9.76 31.66
N GLU A 214 15.06 -9.11 31.76
CA GLU A 214 16.25 -9.66 32.42
C GLU A 214 16.02 -9.87 33.92
N VAL A 215 15.35 -8.93 34.59
CA VAL A 215 14.98 -9.06 36.01
C VAL A 215 14.01 -10.22 36.23
N GLU A 216 12.98 -10.35 35.39
CA GLU A 216 12.04 -11.48 35.48
C GLU A 216 12.72 -12.82 35.18
N ARG A 217 13.55 -12.90 34.13
CA ARG A 217 14.38 -14.09 33.85
C ARG A 217 15.29 -14.43 35.03
N ALA A 218 15.93 -13.43 35.63
CA ALA A 218 16.78 -13.63 36.81
C ALA A 218 15.99 -14.10 38.04
N LYS A 219 14.74 -13.63 38.23
CA LYS A 219 13.85 -14.14 39.28
C LYS A 219 13.47 -15.59 39.04
N MET A 220 13.11 -15.95 37.81
CA MET A 220 12.78 -17.34 37.44
C MET A 220 13.98 -18.27 37.67
N LEU A 221 15.18 -17.88 37.21
CA LEU A 221 16.41 -18.64 37.45
C LEU A 221 16.69 -18.78 38.97
N LYS A 222 16.49 -17.73 39.76
CA LYS A 222 16.64 -17.81 41.22
C LYS A 222 15.66 -18.79 41.86
N GLN A 223 14.42 -18.85 41.37
CA GLN A 223 13.42 -19.81 41.82
C GLN A 223 13.83 -21.24 41.46
N GLN A 224 14.22 -21.49 40.21
CA GLN A 224 14.73 -22.80 39.75
C GLN A 224 15.96 -23.24 40.56
N MET A 225 16.90 -22.34 40.85
CA MET A 225 18.05 -22.63 41.72
C MET A 225 17.64 -22.94 43.16
N ALA A 226 16.63 -22.25 43.70
CA ALA A 226 16.12 -22.53 45.04
C ALA A 226 15.44 -23.91 45.10
N ASP A 227 14.71 -24.28 44.06
CA ASP A 227 14.07 -25.59 43.94
C ASP A 227 15.09 -26.72 43.78
N LEU A 228 16.17 -26.50 43.01
CA LEU A 228 17.30 -27.42 42.99
C LEU A 228 17.92 -27.61 44.38
N LYS A 229 18.16 -26.53 45.12
CA LYS A 229 18.70 -26.63 46.49
C LYS A 229 17.78 -27.42 47.42
N ARG A 230 16.46 -27.18 47.36
CA ARG A 230 15.48 -27.96 48.12
C ARG A 230 15.53 -29.45 47.78
N ARG A 231 15.71 -29.78 46.49
CA ARG A 231 15.86 -31.17 46.04
C ARG A 231 17.18 -31.79 46.47
N GLU A 232 18.28 -31.03 46.49
CA GLU A 232 19.56 -31.47 47.06
C GLU A 232 19.46 -31.74 48.57
N GLU A 233 18.76 -30.88 49.31
CA GLU A 233 18.46 -31.11 50.73
C GLU A 233 17.62 -32.37 50.93
N ALA A 234 16.56 -32.56 50.12
CA ALA A 234 15.75 -33.78 50.14
C ALA A 234 16.57 -35.04 49.83
N ALA A 235 17.46 -34.98 48.83
CA ALA A 235 18.38 -36.08 48.51
C ALA A 235 19.36 -36.35 49.66
N ALA A 236 19.85 -35.31 50.35
CA ALA A 236 20.69 -35.48 51.54
C ALA A 236 19.93 -36.14 52.70
N LEU A 237 18.64 -35.82 52.89
CA LEU A 237 17.78 -36.50 53.86
C LEU A 237 17.57 -37.98 53.50
N LEU A 238 17.28 -38.30 52.24
CA LEU A 238 17.13 -39.69 51.80
C LEU A 238 18.42 -40.49 51.96
N LYS A 239 19.59 -39.88 51.72
CA LYS A 239 20.90 -40.52 51.98
C LYS A 239 21.11 -40.82 53.46
N ARG A 240 20.74 -39.90 54.35
CA ARG A 240 20.80 -40.15 55.81
C ARG A 240 19.86 -41.28 56.22
N GLU A 241 18.67 -41.35 55.64
CA GLU A 241 17.76 -42.47 55.84
C GLU A 241 18.34 -43.80 55.32
N GLU A 242 18.99 -43.80 54.15
CA GLU A 242 19.68 -44.97 53.60
C GLU A 242 20.81 -45.45 54.51
N GLU A 243 21.61 -44.52 55.06
CA GLU A 243 22.63 -44.84 56.06
C GLU A 243 22.03 -45.44 57.34
N GLN A 244 20.88 -44.92 57.81
CA GLN A 244 20.18 -45.50 58.96
C GLN A 244 19.70 -46.91 58.68
N ILE A 245 19.10 -47.15 57.52
CA ILE A 245 18.66 -48.48 57.08
C ILE A 245 19.85 -49.44 57.05
N ARG A 246 20.99 -49.03 56.46
CA ARG A 246 22.22 -49.85 56.46
C ARG A 246 22.74 -50.18 57.86
N ARG A 247 22.63 -49.23 58.81
CA ARG A 247 22.97 -49.50 60.22
C ARG A 247 22.04 -50.55 60.81
N GLU A 248 20.74 -50.43 60.57
CA GLU A 248 19.74 -51.40 61.03
C GLU A 248 19.98 -52.80 60.41
N GLU A 249 20.35 -52.89 59.13
CA GLU A 249 20.72 -54.15 58.45
C GLU A 249 21.94 -54.79 59.11
N TRP A 250 22.98 -54.00 59.38
CA TRP A 250 24.20 -54.50 60.01
C TRP A 250 23.98 -54.93 61.47
N GLU A 251 23.17 -54.20 62.23
CA GLU A 251 22.75 -54.60 63.58
C GLU A 251 21.98 -55.91 63.55
N LEU A 252 21.07 -56.09 62.57
CA LEU A 252 20.34 -57.33 62.40
C LEU A 252 21.28 -58.50 62.05
N GLU A 253 22.24 -58.28 61.16
CA GLU A 253 23.24 -59.29 60.77
C GLU A 253 24.11 -59.70 61.96
N LYS A 254 24.54 -58.75 62.78
CA LYS A 254 25.27 -59.03 64.03
C LYS A 254 24.48 -59.93 64.97
N VAL A 255 23.21 -59.60 65.22
CA VAL A 255 22.35 -60.39 66.11
C VAL A 255 22.17 -61.81 65.55
N GLN A 256 22.04 -61.95 64.22
CA GLN A 256 21.98 -63.26 63.57
C GLN A 256 23.29 -64.04 63.73
N GLU A 257 24.45 -63.38 63.59
CA GLU A 257 25.76 -64.00 63.72
C GLU A 257 26.07 -64.41 65.17
N GLU A 258 25.75 -63.57 66.16
CA GLU A 258 25.83 -63.92 67.58
C GLU A 258 24.98 -65.14 67.90
N ARG A 259 23.76 -65.21 67.35
CA ARG A 259 22.89 -66.39 67.49
C ARG A 259 23.51 -67.63 66.87
N ARG A 260 24.14 -67.53 65.69
CA ARG A 260 24.87 -68.65 65.06
C ARG A 260 26.03 -69.12 65.93
N LYS A 261 26.83 -68.19 66.46
CA LYS A 261 27.94 -68.49 67.39
C LYS A 261 27.45 -69.19 68.66
N MET A 262 26.37 -68.71 69.27
CA MET A 262 25.78 -69.36 70.45
C MET A 262 25.24 -70.76 70.14
N ALA A 263 24.64 -70.97 68.97
CA ALA A 263 24.20 -72.29 68.54
C ALA A 263 25.37 -73.25 68.30
N GLU A 264 26.47 -72.77 67.71
CA GLU A 264 27.69 -73.56 67.52
C GLU A 264 28.37 -73.91 68.84
N GLN A 265 28.47 -72.96 69.78
CA GLN A 265 29.01 -73.21 71.11
C GLN A 265 28.19 -74.28 71.84
N ARG A 266 26.85 -74.20 71.77
CA ARG A 266 25.97 -75.24 72.34
C ARG A 266 26.24 -76.61 71.74
N LYS A 267 26.28 -76.73 70.41
CA LYS A 267 26.63 -77.99 69.71
C LYS A 267 27.99 -78.52 70.16
N LYS A 268 29.00 -77.66 70.33
CA LYS A 268 30.32 -78.06 70.86
C LYS A 268 30.22 -78.61 72.28
N THR A 269 29.47 -77.96 73.17
CA THR A 269 29.28 -78.44 74.54
C THR A 269 28.50 -79.76 74.61
N GLU A 270 27.50 -79.95 73.76
CA GLU A 270 26.77 -81.22 73.63
C GLU A 270 27.70 -82.34 73.17
N LEU A 271 28.54 -82.08 72.16
CA LEU A 271 29.55 -83.02 71.67
C LEU A 271 30.60 -83.34 72.74
N GLN A 272 31.08 -82.33 73.47
CA GLN A 272 32.02 -82.51 74.58
C GLN A 272 31.44 -83.40 75.68
N ARG A 273 30.17 -83.19 76.07
CA ARG A 273 29.46 -84.03 77.06
C ARG A 273 29.34 -85.46 76.57
N PHE A 274 28.97 -85.66 75.30
CA PHE A 274 28.89 -86.98 74.68
C PHE A 274 30.24 -87.71 74.74
N LEU A 275 31.34 -87.04 74.35
CA LEU A 275 32.69 -87.60 74.42
C LEU A 275 33.10 -87.95 75.85
N HIS A 276 32.82 -87.07 76.83
CA HIS A 276 33.11 -87.34 78.25
C HIS A 276 32.37 -88.58 78.76
N HIS A 277 31.11 -88.75 78.36
CA HIS A 277 30.35 -89.94 78.72
C HIS A 277 30.97 -91.22 78.15
N GLN A 278 31.42 -91.19 76.88
CA GLN A 278 32.12 -92.31 76.25
C GLN A 278 33.43 -92.65 76.97
N PHE A 279 34.29 -91.66 77.24
CA PHE A 279 35.54 -91.88 77.97
C PHE A 279 35.31 -92.40 79.38
N ARG A 280 34.32 -91.86 80.10
CA ARG A 280 33.95 -92.34 81.44
C ARG A 280 33.45 -93.80 81.41
N ALA A 281 32.70 -94.18 80.38
CA ALA A 281 32.26 -95.57 80.21
C ALA A 281 33.43 -96.51 79.89
N GLN A 282 34.41 -96.07 79.09
CA GLN A 282 35.63 -96.83 78.82
C GLN A 282 36.51 -96.99 80.07
N LEU A 283 36.72 -95.92 80.84
CA LEU A 283 37.47 -95.97 82.10
C LEU A 283 36.81 -96.89 83.13
N ARG A 284 35.48 -96.87 83.22
CA ARG A 284 34.73 -97.82 84.08
C ARG A 284 34.95 -99.27 83.67
N ARG A 285 34.91 -99.58 82.37
CA ARG A 285 35.20 -100.94 81.88
C ARG A 285 36.62 -101.38 82.23
N ARG A 286 37.62 -100.49 82.06
CA ARG A 286 39.00 -100.81 82.44
C ARG A 286 39.18 -100.98 83.94
N ALA A 287 38.51 -100.17 84.76
CA ALA A 287 38.53 -100.31 86.21
C ALA A 287 37.87 -101.61 86.67
N GLN A 288 36.75 -102.02 86.05
CA GLN A 288 36.12 -103.31 86.30
C GLN A 288 37.05 -104.48 85.98
N GLN A 289 37.75 -104.45 84.83
CA GLN A 289 38.75 -105.47 84.49
C GLN A 289 39.88 -105.56 85.54
N ILE A 290 40.38 -104.42 86.02
CA ILE A 290 41.43 -104.40 87.07
C ILE A 290 40.87 -104.91 88.40
N GLN A 291 39.61 -104.61 88.73
CA GLN A 291 38.96 -105.16 89.92
C GLN A 291 38.83 -106.69 89.83
N GLU A 292 38.42 -107.22 88.68
CA GLU A 292 38.37 -108.66 88.41
C GLU A 292 39.76 -109.33 88.52
N GLU A 293 40.80 -108.71 87.96
CA GLU A 293 42.20 -109.15 88.10
C GLU A 293 42.65 -109.18 89.58
N LEU A 294 42.37 -108.13 90.35
CA LEU A 294 42.71 -108.05 91.78
C LEU A 294 41.90 -109.01 92.66
N GLU A 295 40.63 -109.26 92.32
CA GLU A 295 39.80 -110.24 93.00
C GLU A 295 40.33 -111.66 92.77
N PHE A 296 40.79 -111.96 91.56
CA PHE A 296 41.47 -113.22 91.24
C PHE A 296 42.78 -113.37 92.00
N ASP A 297 43.61 -112.33 92.07
CA ASP A 297 44.84 -112.32 92.89
C ASP A 297 44.53 -112.52 94.38
N ARG A 298 43.45 -111.90 94.89
CA ARG A 298 42.95 -112.11 96.26
C ARG A 298 42.47 -113.54 96.49
N GLU A 299 41.87 -114.19 95.49
CA GLU A 299 41.51 -115.62 95.57
C GLU A 299 42.74 -116.51 95.63
N ILE A 300 43.81 -116.20 94.88
CA ILE A 300 45.09 -116.92 94.97
C ILE A 300 45.69 -116.79 96.38
N LEU A 301 45.73 -115.58 96.93
CA LEU A 301 46.23 -115.35 98.29
C LEU A 301 45.36 -116.06 99.34
N ARG A 302 44.03 -116.08 99.18
CA ARG A 302 43.14 -116.86 100.05
C ARG A 302 43.43 -118.36 99.97
N ARG A 303 43.68 -118.92 98.78
CA ARG A 303 44.08 -120.33 98.65
C ARG A 303 45.40 -120.63 99.36
N LEU A 304 46.38 -119.73 99.27
CA LEU A 304 47.65 -119.85 99.99
C LEU A 304 47.47 -119.74 101.51
N GLU A 305 46.59 -118.83 101.96
CA GLU A 305 46.25 -118.69 103.37
C GLU A 305 45.49 -119.93 103.90
N GLU A 306 44.56 -120.50 103.13
CA GLU A 306 43.89 -121.76 103.44
C GLU A 306 44.90 -122.92 103.54
N GLU A 307 45.93 -122.95 102.69
CA GLU A 307 47.02 -123.93 102.78
C GLU A 307 47.93 -123.70 104.01
N GLU A 308 48.19 -122.45 104.37
CA GLU A 308 48.97 -122.09 105.58
C GLU A 308 48.16 -122.32 106.87
N GLN A 309 46.84 -122.08 106.84
CA GLN A 309 45.92 -122.38 107.93
C GLN A 309 45.78 -123.90 108.11
N ARG A 310 45.69 -124.69 107.03
CA ARG A 310 45.82 -126.16 107.09
C ARG A 310 47.16 -126.60 107.73
N SER A 311 48.23 -125.82 107.55
CA SER A 311 49.52 -126.04 108.23
C SER A 311 49.53 -125.60 109.71
N LYS A 312 48.72 -124.61 110.11
CA LYS A 312 48.62 -124.08 111.48
C LYS A 312 47.58 -124.81 112.35
N GLU A 313 46.60 -125.48 111.74
CA GLU A 313 45.54 -126.27 112.40
C GLU A 313 46.04 -127.53 113.13
N GLN A 314 47.30 -127.93 112.94
CA GLN A 314 47.93 -129.01 113.71
C GLN A 314 48.20 -128.64 115.18
N GLN A 315 47.99 -127.38 115.60
CA GLN A 315 48.16 -126.95 116.98
C GLN A 315 46.94 -126.20 117.53
N THR A 316 46.21 -126.88 118.42
CA THR A 316 45.25 -126.41 119.45
C THR A 316 43.74 -126.55 119.16
N ALA A 317 43.13 -127.50 119.88
CA ALA A 317 41.74 -127.92 119.79
C ALA A 317 40.76 -127.22 120.78
N ARG A 318 41.13 -126.09 121.40
CA ARG A 318 40.23 -125.38 122.36
C ARG A 318 39.78 -124.00 121.90
N GLN A 319 40.43 -123.42 120.89
CA GLN A 319 39.94 -122.21 120.22
C GLN A 319 38.96 -122.51 119.07
N MET A 320 38.81 -123.78 118.66
CA MET A 320 38.06 -124.19 117.46
C MET A 320 36.55 -123.98 117.57
N LYS A 321 35.91 -124.34 118.69
CA LYS A 321 34.44 -124.20 118.83
C LYS A 321 33.95 -122.74 118.85
N ALA A 322 34.67 -121.86 119.52
CA ALA A 322 34.36 -120.42 119.51
C ALA A 322 34.70 -119.77 118.16
N LYS A 323 35.69 -120.30 117.41
CA LYS A 323 35.99 -119.88 116.05
C LYS A 323 34.92 -120.39 115.07
N GLU A 324 34.44 -121.61 115.22
CA GLU A 324 33.38 -122.23 114.40
C GLU A 324 32.04 -121.52 114.57
N ASP A 325 31.61 -121.19 115.79
CA ASP A 325 30.35 -120.45 116.02
C ASP A 325 30.46 -119.00 115.50
N VAL A 326 31.61 -118.36 115.66
CA VAL A 326 31.89 -117.03 115.11
C VAL A 326 32.01 -117.07 113.58
N GLN A 327 32.57 -118.14 113.00
CA GLN A 327 32.65 -118.36 111.56
C GLN A 327 31.26 -118.62 110.97
N TRP A 328 30.43 -119.45 111.61
CA TRP A 328 29.05 -119.71 111.18
C TRP A 328 28.20 -118.44 111.22
N MET A 329 28.28 -117.66 112.30
CA MET A 329 27.58 -116.36 112.36
C MET A 329 28.13 -115.37 111.32
N LYS A 330 29.45 -115.36 111.06
CA LYS A 330 30.04 -114.55 109.99
C LYS A 330 29.51 -114.96 108.61
N GLU A 331 29.46 -116.26 108.30
CA GLU A 331 28.96 -116.77 107.03
C GLU A 331 27.48 -116.44 106.82
N VAL A 332 26.66 -116.58 107.87
CA VAL A 332 25.23 -116.21 107.82
C VAL A 332 25.06 -114.70 107.62
N LEU A 333 25.82 -113.87 108.33
CA LEU A 333 25.79 -112.41 108.17
C LEU A 333 26.29 -111.98 106.79
N GLU A 334 27.31 -112.64 106.25
CA GLU A 334 27.80 -112.41 104.89
C GLU A 334 26.77 -112.80 103.83
N GLN A 335 26.05 -113.91 104.02
CA GLN A 335 24.97 -114.31 103.11
C GLN A 335 23.79 -113.32 103.15
N GLN A 336 23.42 -112.83 104.34
CA GLN A 336 22.41 -111.79 104.52
C GLN A 336 22.84 -110.46 103.85
N LEU A 337 24.08 -110.01 104.07
CA LEU A 337 24.64 -108.82 103.43
C LEU A 337 24.67 -108.96 101.89
N LYS A 338 24.99 -110.14 101.35
CA LYS A 338 24.96 -110.40 99.90
C LYS A 338 23.53 -110.33 99.33
N LEU A 339 22.53 -110.75 100.09
CA LEU A 339 21.12 -110.67 99.66
C LEU A 339 20.59 -109.23 99.72
N GLU A 340 20.90 -108.49 100.78
CA GLU A 340 20.55 -107.07 100.86
C GLU A 340 21.26 -106.26 99.78
N ALA A 341 22.54 -106.52 99.49
CA ALA A 341 23.25 -105.89 98.38
C ALA A 341 22.60 -106.17 97.00
N LYS A 342 22.04 -107.37 96.79
CA LYS A 342 21.29 -107.68 95.57
C LYS A 342 19.96 -106.93 95.50
N ARG A 343 19.24 -106.85 96.62
CA ARG A 343 17.99 -106.08 96.73
C ARG A 343 18.23 -104.58 96.50
N GLU A 344 19.28 -104.03 97.11
CA GLU A 344 19.71 -102.65 96.87
C GLU A 344 20.08 -102.42 95.41
N ALA A 345 20.79 -103.36 94.76
CA ALA A 345 21.13 -103.26 93.34
C ALA A 345 19.90 -103.33 92.41
N GLU A 346 18.89 -104.14 92.75
CA GLU A 346 17.61 -104.21 92.03
C GLU A 346 16.82 -102.91 92.18
N LEU A 347 16.72 -102.36 93.40
CA LEU A 347 16.09 -101.06 93.66
C LEU A 347 16.80 -99.93 92.90
N ASP A 348 18.13 -99.92 92.95
CA ASP A 348 18.97 -99.00 92.18
C ASP A 348 18.72 -99.09 90.67
N LEU A 349 18.50 -100.29 90.14
CA LEU A 349 18.21 -100.50 88.73
C LEU A 349 16.87 -99.86 88.35
N VAL A 350 15.84 -100.10 89.16
CA VAL A 350 14.50 -99.51 88.95
C VAL A 350 14.57 -97.98 89.00
N TYR A 351 15.24 -97.40 90.00
CA TYR A 351 15.42 -95.94 90.08
C TYR A 351 16.19 -95.36 88.89
N ARG A 352 17.20 -96.06 88.37
CA ARG A 352 17.93 -95.65 87.17
C ARG A 352 17.05 -95.69 85.92
N GLU A 353 16.21 -96.71 85.77
CA GLU A 353 15.32 -96.86 84.62
C GLU A 353 14.18 -95.83 84.64
N GLU A 354 13.54 -95.62 85.78
CA GLU A 354 12.51 -94.58 85.94
C GLU A 354 13.10 -93.18 85.73
N GLY A 355 14.27 -92.90 86.33
CA GLY A 355 15.01 -91.66 86.11
C GLY A 355 15.36 -91.44 84.64
N ARG A 356 15.77 -92.49 83.91
CA ARG A 356 16.05 -92.41 82.47
C ARG A 356 14.80 -92.10 81.65
N ARG A 357 13.66 -92.76 81.93
CA ARG A 357 12.40 -92.52 81.20
C ARG A 357 11.90 -91.09 81.39
N VAL A 358 11.91 -90.59 82.63
CA VAL A 358 11.54 -89.20 82.92
C VAL A 358 12.49 -88.23 82.22
N TRP A 359 13.80 -88.52 82.22
CA TRP A 359 14.79 -87.70 81.51
C TRP A 359 14.56 -87.66 79.99
N GLU A 360 14.31 -88.79 79.35
CA GLU A 360 14.03 -88.88 77.90
C GLU A 360 12.74 -88.14 77.51
N GLN A 361 11.72 -88.16 78.36
CA GLN A 361 10.50 -87.37 78.15
C GLN A 361 10.78 -85.87 78.23
N ARG A 362 11.55 -85.42 79.23
CA ARG A 362 11.95 -84.02 79.38
C ARG A 362 12.83 -83.53 78.23
N GLU A 363 13.77 -84.35 77.75
CA GLU A 363 14.59 -84.06 76.57
C GLU A 363 13.71 -83.80 75.33
N LYS A 364 12.70 -84.65 75.08
CA LYS A 364 11.76 -84.47 73.96
C LYS A 364 10.92 -83.20 74.10
N GLU A 365 10.47 -82.88 75.31
CA GLU A 365 9.75 -81.62 75.60
C GLU A 365 10.65 -80.41 75.31
N TRP A 366 11.86 -80.40 75.85
CA TRP A 366 12.82 -79.33 75.64
C TRP A 366 13.23 -79.18 74.17
N GLU A 367 13.36 -80.27 73.42
CA GLU A 367 13.65 -80.22 71.99
C GLU A 367 12.48 -79.61 71.19
N ARG A 368 11.23 -79.97 71.52
CA ARG A 368 10.04 -79.35 70.91
C ARG A 368 9.96 -77.86 71.21
N GLU A 369 10.17 -77.47 72.46
CA GLU A 369 10.24 -76.07 72.85
C GLU A 369 11.38 -75.34 72.12
N ARG A 370 12.55 -75.98 72.00
CA ARG A 370 13.70 -75.41 71.28
C ARG A 370 13.36 -75.14 69.83
N ILE A 371 12.74 -76.10 69.14
CA ILE A 371 12.33 -75.96 67.74
C ILE A 371 11.27 -74.85 67.60
N ALA A 372 10.28 -74.79 68.51
CA ALA A 372 9.26 -73.74 68.51
C ALA A 372 9.87 -72.35 68.71
N ARG A 373 10.75 -72.19 69.70
CA ARG A 373 11.49 -70.93 69.93
C ARG A 373 12.37 -70.57 68.74
N GLN A 374 12.98 -71.55 68.09
CA GLN A 374 13.82 -71.32 66.91
C GLN A 374 13.02 -70.81 65.72
N LYS A 375 11.85 -71.42 65.45
CA LYS A 375 10.91 -71.02 64.41
C LYS A 375 10.39 -69.60 64.64
N LEU A 376 9.86 -69.33 65.84
CA LEU A 376 9.35 -68.01 66.20
C LEU A 376 10.44 -66.92 66.05
N MET A 377 11.66 -67.20 66.50
CA MET A 377 12.75 -66.24 66.33
C MET A 377 13.20 -66.09 64.86
N ALA A 378 13.06 -67.13 64.03
CA ALA A 378 13.32 -67.02 62.60
C ALA A 378 12.25 -66.16 61.90
N GLU A 379 10.99 -66.29 62.28
CA GLU A 379 9.88 -65.45 61.81
C GLU A 379 10.11 -63.99 62.20
N VAL A 380 10.40 -63.69 63.47
CA VAL A 380 10.67 -62.32 63.94
C VAL A 380 11.82 -61.66 63.19
N LEU A 381 12.94 -62.38 62.98
CA LEU A 381 14.08 -61.86 62.23
C LEU A 381 13.78 -61.71 60.74
N GLY A 382 13.00 -62.62 60.16
CA GLY A 382 12.55 -62.56 58.78
C GLY A 382 11.62 -61.37 58.53
N GLU A 383 10.63 -61.17 59.39
CA GLU A 383 9.73 -60.02 59.34
C GLU A 383 10.49 -58.71 59.49
N ARG A 384 11.41 -58.62 60.46
CA ARG A 384 12.23 -57.42 60.63
C ARG A 384 13.11 -57.15 59.40
N SER A 385 13.71 -58.19 58.83
CA SER A 385 14.48 -58.07 57.59
C SER A 385 13.60 -57.60 56.43
N GLY A 386 12.39 -58.13 56.30
CA GLY A 386 11.43 -57.71 55.28
C GLY A 386 11.00 -56.25 55.43
N GLN A 387 10.74 -55.79 56.66
CA GLN A 387 10.43 -54.38 56.96
C GLN A 387 11.58 -53.43 56.57
N ILE A 388 12.82 -53.82 56.87
CA ILE A 388 14.00 -53.02 56.52
C ILE A 388 14.18 -52.97 54.99
N GLN A 389 14.02 -54.11 54.31
CA GLN A 389 14.08 -54.17 52.84
C GLN A 389 12.98 -53.34 52.19
N GLU A 390 11.74 -53.41 52.66
CA GLU A 390 10.64 -52.60 52.13
C GLU A 390 10.92 -51.09 52.34
N ARG A 391 11.48 -50.71 53.50
CA ARG A 391 11.89 -49.33 53.76
C ARG A 391 13.03 -48.90 52.83
N ALA A 392 13.99 -49.78 52.56
CA ALA A 392 15.10 -49.54 51.63
C ALA A 392 14.58 -49.35 50.19
N GLU A 393 13.66 -50.20 49.73
CA GLU A 393 13.05 -50.08 48.41
C GLU A 393 12.24 -48.79 48.26
N ARG A 394 11.45 -48.43 49.27
CA ARG A 394 10.71 -47.15 49.28
C ARG A 394 11.65 -45.95 49.23
N ASN A 395 12.75 -45.98 49.97
CA ASN A 395 13.77 -44.92 49.93
C ASN A 395 14.42 -44.86 48.54
N ARG A 396 14.79 -46.00 47.96
CA ARG A 396 15.34 -46.09 46.59
C ARG A 396 14.39 -45.51 45.55
N ARG A 397 13.11 -45.85 45.57
CA ARG A 397 12.11 -45.29 44.64
C ARG A 397 12.03 -43.77 44.76
N ARG A 398 12.01 -43.23 45.99
CA ARG A 398 12.03 -41.78 46.23
C ARG A 398 13.31 -41.12 45.71
N GLN A 399 14.47 -41.78 45.85
CA GLN A 399 15.72 -41.29 45.28
C GLN A 399 15.65 -41.25 43.74
N GLU A 400 15.12 -42.29 43.10
CA GLU A 400 14.94 -42.35 41.64
C GLU A 400 13.97 -41.27 41.13
N GLU A 401 12.85 -41.04 41.84
CA GLU A 401 11.90 -39.96 41.54
C GLU A 401 12.54 -38.57 41.65
N LEU A 402 13.25 -38.29 42.75
CA LEU A 402 13.97 -37.01 42.92
C LEU A 402 15.06 -36.80 41.86
N LEU A 403 15.74 -37.88 41.44
CA LEU A 403 16.73 -37.82 40.37
C LEU A 403 16.08 -37.44 39.04
N ARG A 404 14.96 -38.08 38.67
CA ARG A 404 14.21 -37.75 37.45
C ARG A 404 13.74 -36.30 37.45
N GLU A 405 13.10 -35.87 38.54
CA GLU A 405 12.64 -34.49 38.66
C GLU A 405 13.81 -33.48 38.56
N ARG A 406 14.97 -33.81 39.18
CA ARG A 406 16.18 -32.99 39.10
C ARG A 406 16.71 -32.92 37.66
N GLU A 407 16.76 -34.05 36.96
CA GLU A 407 17.18 -34.12 35.56
C GLU A 407 16.27 -33.27 34.68
N GLU A 408 14.94 -33.40 34.80
CA GLU A 408 13.97 -32.57 34.06
C GLU A 408 14.19 -31.06 34.29
N LEU A 409 14.43 -30.64 35.54
CA LEU A 409 14.69 -29.23 35.85
C LEU A 409 16.02 -28.73 35.28
N VAL A 410 17.05 -29.58 35.30
CA VAL A 410 18.35 -29.27 34.69
C VAL A 410 18.22 -29.15 33.17
N GLU A 411 17.49 -30.06 32.53
CA GLU A 411 17.22 -30.00 31.09
C GLU A 411 16.49 -28.71 30.69
N VAL A 412 15.46 -28.30 31.43
CA VAL A 412 14.75 -27.03 31.18
C VAL A 412 15.70 -25.84 31.32
N MET A 413 16.51 -25.79 32.37
CA MET A 413 17.51 -24.72 32.54
C MET A 413 18.56 -24.70 31.43
N GLU A 414 19.01 -25.88 30.96
CA GLU A 414 19.96 -25.98 29.86
C GLU A 414 19.35 -25.49 28.55
N GLN A 415 18.08 -25.82 28.27
CA GLN A 415 17.35 -25.30 27.10
C GLN A 415 17.18 -23.77 27.17
N GLU A 416 16.82 -23.22 28.33
CA GLU A 416 16.76 -21.77 28.54
C GLU A 416 18.12 -21.09 28.33
N GLN A 417 19.20 -21.72 28.80
CA GLN A 417 20.55 -21.21 28.57
C GLN A 417 20.95 -21.28 27.09
N GLN A 418 20.63 -22.37 26.39
CA GLN A 418 20.94 -22.54 24.97
C GLN A 418 20.18 -21.51 24.12
N THR A 419 18.86 -21.36 24.33
CA THR A 419 18.06 -20.36 23.62
C THR A 419 18.55 -18.94 23.89
N ALA A 420 18.93 -18.63 25.13
CA ALA A 420 19.54 -17.35 25.47
C ALA A 420 20.90 -17.13 24.79
N ARG A 421 21.74 -18.16 24.66
CA ARG A 421 23.01 -18.08 23.92
C ARG A 421 22.77 -17.85 22.43
N MET A 422 21.88 -18.62 21.81
CA MET A 422 21.53 -18.46 20.40
C MET A 422 20.98 -17.07 20.10
N SER A 423 20.08 -16.55 20.93
CA SER A 423 19.54 -15.18 20.78
C SER A 423 20.64 -14.12 20.87
N LYS A 424 21.60 -14.28 21.78
CA LYS A 424 22.75 -13.36 21.89
C LYS A 424 23.65 -13.42 20.67
N GLU A 425 23.95 -14.62 20.18
CA GLU A 425 24.74 -14.81 18.96
C GLU A 425 24.05 -14.22 17.72
N GLU A 426 22.73 -14.35 17.59
CA GLU A 426 21.95 -13.73 16.54
C GLU A 426 21.99 -12.20 16.63
N GLU A 427 21.84 -11.62 17.82
CA GLU A 427 22.00 -10.18 18.05
C GLU A 427 23.39 -9.70 17.63
N GLU A 428 24.44 -10.43 17.99
CA GLU A 428 25.82 -10.09 17.59
C GLU A 428 26.03 -10.20 16.08
N LYS A 429 25.50 -11.24 15.42
CA LYS A 429 25.55 -11.38 13.96
C LYS A 429 24.83 -10.22 13.28
N ARG A 430 23.63 -9.82 13.75
CA ARG A 430 22.91 -8.66 13.23
C ARG A 430 23.71 -7.37 13.40
N LYS A 431 24.32 -7.16 14.58
CA LYS A 431 25.20 -6.00 14.81
C LYS A 431 26.40 -5.99 13.86
N LYS A 432 27.04 -7.15 13.63
CA LYS A 432 28.14 -7.29 12.67
C LYS A 432 27.68 -6.95 11.25
N MET A 433 26.56 -7.51 10.78
CA MET A 433 26.02 -7.20 9.45
C MET A 433 25.73 -5.71 9.27
N ILE A 434 25.08 -5.06 10.25
CA ILE A 434 24.81 -3.61 10.23
C ILE A 434 26.13 -2.83 10.21
N ASN A 435 27.12 -3.24 10.99
CA ASN A 435 28.42 -2.57 11.04
C ASN A 435 29.17 -2.72 9.71
N ASP A 436 29.15 -3.90 9.11
CA ASP A 436 29.78 -4.16 7.81
C ASP A 436 29.08 -3.39 6.69
N GLU A 437 27.75 -3.30 6.72
CA GLU A 437 26.96 -2.47 5.77
C GLU A 437 27.30 -0.98 5.92
N LEU A 438 27.32 -0.47 7.15
CA LEU A 438 27.74 0.91 7.43
C LEU A 438 29.19 1.15 7.00
N HIS A 439 30.08 0.20 7.20
CA HIS A 439 31.46 0.29 6.75
C HIS A 439 31.53 0.34 5.22
N GLY A 440 30.74 -0.49 4.54
CA GLY A 440 30.58 -0.49 3.08
C GLY A 440 30.13 0.88 2.56
N GLN A 441 29.04 1.43 3.10
CA GLN A 441 28.54 2.78 2.74
C GLN A 441 29.59 3.87 2.99
N MET A 442 30.35 3.76 4.09
CA MET A 442 31.43 4.70 4.41
C MET A 442 32.59 4.58 3.42
N THR A 443 32.94 3.37 2.99
CA THR A 443 33.97 3.16 1.96
C THR A 443 33.52 3.64 0.58
N GLU A 444 32.25 3.41 0.20
CA GLU A 444 31.66 3.91 -1.05
C GLU A 444 31.67 5.43 -1.09
N ARG A 445 31.17 6.10 -0.03
CA ARG A 445 31.24 7.57 0.09
C ARG A 445 32.67 8.09 0.02
N LYS A 446 33.63 7.42 0.66
CA LYS A 446 35.05 7.82 0.57
C LYS A 446 35.57 7.69 -0.87
N HIS A 447 35.19 6.62 -1.57
CA HIS A 447 35.57 6.41 -2.97
C HIS A 447 34.91 7.43 -3.91
N GLU A 448 33.63 7.76 -3.71
CA GLU A 448 32.92 8.83 -4.43
C GLU A 448 33.60 10.20 -4.21
N ILE A 449 34.00 10.52 -2.98
CA ILE A 449 34.72 11.76 -2.68
C ILE A 449 36.09 11.76 -3.37
N GLN A 450 36.81 10.63 -3.38
CA GLN A 450 38.11 10.51 -4.05
C GLN A 450 37.98 10.68 -5.57
N THR A 451 37.08 9.95 -6.21
CA THR A 451 36.83 10.04 -7.66
C THR A 451 36.39 11.44 -8.08
N ARG A 452 35.55 12.11 -7.27
CA ARG A 452 35.17 13.50 -7.52
C ARG A 452 36.36 14.46 -7.42
N ARG A 453 37.25 14.27 -6.44
CA ARG A 453 38.49 15.05 -6.32
C ARG A 453 39.40 14.83 -7.54
N GLU A 454 39.56 13.58 -7.98
CA GLU A 454 40.33 13.26 -9.18
C GLU A 454 39.72 13.90 -10.45
N GLN A 455 38.39 13.94 -10.57
CA GLN A 455 37.70 14.64 -11.66
C GLN A 455 37.93 16.15 -11.62
N GLU A 456 37.80 16.77 -10.44
CA GLU A 456 38.08 18.20 -10.25
C GLU A 456 39.55 18.54 -10.56
N GLU A 457 40.50 17.68 -10.19
CA GLU A 457 41.92 17.82 -10.55
C GLU A 457 42.14 17.69 -12.07
N GLN A 458 41.51 16.72 -12.73
CA GLN A 458 41.58 16.57 -14.18
C GLN A 458 40.95 17.76 -14.92
N GLU A 459 39.83 18.29 -14.45
CA GLU A 459 39.24 19.50 -15.01
C GLU A 459 40.15 20.72 -14.85
N GLN A 460 40.77 20.89 -13.67
CA GLN A 460 41.75 21.94 -13.45
C GLN A 460 42.97 21.79 -14.36
N GLU A 461 43.47 20.57 -14.58
CA GLU A 461 44.55 20.33 -15.54
C GLU A 461 44.13 20.66 -16.97
N ARG A 462 42.90 20.33 -17.38
CA ARG A 462 42.37 20.68 -18.70
C ARG A 462 42.23 22.18 -18.87
N VAL A 463 41.76 22.91 -17.86
CA VAL A 463 41.69 24.37 -17.87
C VAL A 463 43.10 24.96 -18.00
N LYS A 464 44.08 24.49 -17.21
CA LYS A 464 45.47 24.93 -17.32
C LYS A 464 46.08 24.67 -18.70
N ARG A 465 45.80 23.52 -19.32
CA ARG A 465 46.25 23.23 -20.69
C ARG A 465 45.61 24.17 -21.71
N ASN A 466 44.30 24.42 -21.60
CA ASN A 466 43.59 25.36 -22.46
C ASN A 466 44.11 26.80 -22.29
N GLU A 467 44.42 27.22 -21.06
CA GLU A 467 45.04 28.53 -20.78
C GLU A 467 46.44 28.62 -21.41
N GLN A 468 47.26 27.57 -21.30
CA GLN A 468 48.58 27.50 -21.95
C GLN A 468 48.49 27.54 -23.48
N ASP A 469 47.52 26.84 -24.07
CA ASP A 469 47.24 26.86 -25.51
C ASP A 469 46.77 28.25 -25.95
N TYR A 470 45.92 28.92 -25.16
CA TYR A 470 45.47 30.29 -25.41
C TYR A 470 46.62 31.30 -25.32
N ASP A 471 47.48 31.18 -24.30
CA ASP A 471 48.67 32.00 -24.13
C ASP A 471 49.68 31.80 -25.28
N ALA A 472 49.81 30.58 -25.80
CA ALA A 472 50.65 30.29 -26.97
C ALA A 472 50.10 30.98 -28.23
N ILE A 473 48.78 30.91 -28.48
CA ILE A 473 48.14 31.64 -29.57
C ILE A 473 48.33 33.15 -29.40
N MET A 474 48.18 33.69 -28.19
CA MET A 474 48.42 35.10 -27.90
C MET A 474 49.87 35.51 -28.18
N ARG A 475 50.86 34.67 -27.85
CA ARG A 475 52.27 34.93 -28.19
C ARG A 475 52.52 34.89 -29.69
N ASP A 476 51.94 33.93 -30.41
CA ASP A 476 52.03 33.86 -31.87
C ASP A 476 51.38 35.09 -32.53
N GLU A 477 50.25 35.57 -32.00
CA GLU A 477 49.60 36.79 -32.44
C GLU A 477 50.43 38.04 -32.10
N GLU A 478 51.03 38.11 -30.90
CA GLU A 478 51.97 39.17 -30.52
C GLU A 478 53.21 39.20 -31.43
N GLU A 479 53.75 38.04 -31.79
CA GLU A 479 54.88 37.91 -32.71
C GLU A 479 54.49 38.33 -34.13
N ARG A 480 53.30 37.96 -34.61
CA ARG A 480 52.73 38.45 -35.88
C ARG A 480 52.54 39.97 -35.86
N MET A 481 52.05 40.51 -34.75
CA MET A 481 51.86 41.97 -34.57
C MET A 481 53.21 42.70 -34.50
N ARG A 482 54.24 42.11 -33.88
CA ARG A 482 55.62 42.65 -33.88
C ARG A 482 56.27 42.59 -35.27
N GLN A 483 55.97 41.58 -36.09
CA GLN A 483 56.45 41.48 -37.48
C GLN A 483 55.70 42.42 -38.44
N MET A 484 54.43 42.74 -38.14
CA MET A 484 53.61 43.65 -38.94
C MET A 484 53.77 45.14 -38.60
N GLY A 485 54.67 45.50 -37.67
CA GLY A 485 55.15 46.86 -37.45
C GLY A 485 54.05 47.92 -37.41
N PHE A 486 53.43 48.08 -36.24
CA PHE A 486 52.84 49.37 -35.86
C PHE A 486 53.88 50.26 -35.19
#